data_AF-A0A6P1TDE5-F1
#
_entry.id   AF-A0A6P1TDE5-F1
#
_cell.length_a   1.000
_cell.length_b   1.000
_cell.length_c   1.000
_cell.angle_alpha   90.00
_cell.angle_beta   90.00
_cell.angle_gamma   90.00
#
_symmetry.space_group_name_H-M   'P 1'
#
loop_
_entity.id
_entity.type
_entity.pdbx_description
1 polymer ?
#
loop_
_entity_poly.entity_id
_entity_poly.type
_entity_poly.pdbx_seq_one_letter_code
_entity_poly.pdbx_strand_id
1 'polypeptide(L)'
;MGTQKQALLILSIFVISACSKSTASSSHETSKEAQDFRKYATAICLGSSFGEASVKADANRSANVYLGNVDLQAYESLRSQLQSWRPDGFATKNGPQAAIARCMEFSESDAVNQVFRRFDPCKNQDVWLDQKDFKTQCN
;
A
#
# COMPACT_ATOMS: atom_id res chain seq x y z
N MET A 1 52.14 -2.48 58.26
CA MET A 1 51.16 -1.37 58.19
C MET A 1 51.56 -0.45 57.06
N GLY A 2 50.62 -0.05 56.19
CA GLY A 2 50.83 1.03 55.22
C GLY A 2 50.71 0.62 53.75
N THR A 3 49.46 0.48 53.29
CA THR A 3 48.91 0.87 51.97
C THR A 3 49.87 1.11 50.79
N GLN A 4 49.62 0.48 49.63
CA GLN A 4 49.30 1.22 48.39
C GLN A 4 49.09 0.30 47.16
N LYS A 5 48.15 0.74 46.31
CA LYS A 5 48.02 0.48 44.87
C LYS A 5 47.37 -0.84 44.46
N GLN A 6 46.07 -0.77 44.18
CA GLN A 6 45.56 -1.35 42.94
C GLN A 6 44.89 -0.24 42.14
N ALA A 7 45.61 0.20 41.11
CA ALA A 7 45.17 1.15 40.13
C ALA A 7 44.14 0.48 39.21
N LEU A 8 42.98 1.14 39.13
CA LEU A 8 42.16 1.35 37.94
C LEU A 8 42.67 0.63 36.67
N LEU A 9 42.03 -0.46 36.30
CA LEU A 9 42.04 -0.95 34.91
C LEU A 9 40.69 -0.59 34.30
N ILE A 10 40.69 0.56 33.63
CA ILE A 10 39.64 1.02 32.71
C ILE A 10 39.60 0.00 31.57
N LEU A 11 38.64 -0.93 31.62
CA LEU A 11 38.37 -1.83 30.51
C LEU A 11 37.58 -1.03 29.46
N SER A 12 38.29 -0.61 28.44
CA SER A 12 37.80 0.08 27.24
C SER A 12 36.68 -0.73 26.58
N ILE A 13 35.42 -0.36 26.85
CA ILE A 13 34.28 -0.76 26.01
C ILE A 13 34.33 0.13 24.77
N PHE A 14 35.09 -0.32 23.77
CA PHE A 14 34.93 0.12 22.39
C PHE A 14 33.53 -0.33 21.96
N VAL A 15 32.55 0.57 22.07
CA VAL A 15 31.25 0.41 21.41
C VAL A 15 31.51 0.59 19.92
N ILE A 16 31.89 -0.51 19.27
CA ILE A 16 31.98 -0.59 17.82
C ILE A 16 30.57 -0.29 17.31
N SER A 17 30.43 0.89 16.72
CA SER A 17 29.32 1.30 15.89
C SER A 17 29.23 0.34 14.70
N ALA A 18 28.65 -0.83 14.94
CA ALA A 18 28.15 -1.68 13.89
C ALA A 18 26.85 -1.03 13.43
N CYS A 19 26.96 -0.19 12.40
CA CYS A 19 25.86 0.06 11.49
C CYS A 19 25.41 -1.31 10.96
N SER A 20 24.50 -1.94 11.70
CA SER A 20 23.68 -3.00 11.17
C SER A 20 22.92 -2.36 10.03
N LYS A 21 23.42 -2.53 8.81
CA LYS A 21 22.56 -2.48 7.64
C LYS A 21 21.56 -3.59 7.87
N SER A 22 20.48 -3.26 8.55
CA SER A 22 19.28 -4.07 8.57
C SER A 22 18.94 -4.27 7.11
N THR A 23 19.24 -5.44 6.58
CA THR A 23 18.60 -5.97 5.37
C THR A 23 17.15 -6.20 5.78
N ALA A 24 16.41 -5.09 5.92
CA ALA A 24 14.97 -5.13 6.01
C ALA A 24 14.50 -5.77 4.72
N SER A 25 13.85 -6.91 4.87
CA SER A 25 13.34 -7.76 3.82
C SER A 25 12.64 -6.94 2.75
N SER A 26 13.05 -7.12 1.50
CA SER A 26 12.26 -6.93 0.26
C SER A 26 10.86 -6.31 0.44
N SER A 27 10.77 -5.02 0.75
CA SER A 27 9.66 -4.24 0.24
C SER A 27 9.97 -4.10 -1.25
N HIS A 28 9.39 -4.97 -2.06
CA HIS A 28 9.27 -4.72 -3.49
C HIS A 28 8.75 -3.29 -3.58
N GLU A 29 9.56 -2.32 -4.04
CA GLU A 29 9.09 -0.96 -4.24
C GLU A 29 7.89 -1.08 -5.18
N THR A 30 6.69 -0.90 -4.61
CA THR A 30 5.49 -1.06 -5.42
C THR A 30 5.49 0.10 -6.39
N SER A 31 5.40 -0.18 -7.69
CA SER A 31 5.30 0.82 -8.74
C SER A 31 4.24 1.86 -8.39
N LYS A 32 4.41 3.09 -8.88
CA LYS A 32 3.42 4.14 -8.71
C LYS A 32 2.06 3.70 -9.30
N GLU A 33 2.05 2.95 -10.40
CA GLU A 33 0.83 2.31 -10.94
C GLU A 33 0.14 1.40 -9.92
N ALA A 34 0.89 0.52 -9.23
CA ALA A 34 0.32 -0.34 -8.22
C ALA A 34 -0.24 0.46 -7.03
N GLN A 35 0.47 1.51 -6.61
CA GLN A 35 0.02 2.39 -5.53
C GLN A 35 -1.25 3.15 -5.92
N ASP A 36 -1.32 3.71 -7.11
CA ASP A 36 -2.48 4.46 -7.59
C ASP A 36 -3.67 3.51 -7.83
N PHE A 37 -3.44 2.29 -8.30
CA PHE A 37 -4.48 1.26 -8.40
C PHE A 37 -5.09 0.92 -7.03
N ARG A 38 -4.29 0.87 -5.96
CA ARG A 38 -4.80 0.70 -4.59
C ARG A 38 -5.59 1.92 -4.11
N LYS A 39 -5.10 3.14 -4.35
CA LYS A 39 -5.84 4.38 -4.01
C LYS A 39 -7.18 4.46 -4.76
N TYR A 40 -7.19 4.04 -6.02
CA TYR A 40 -8.41 3.87 -6.80
C TYR A 40 -9.37 2.89 -6.10
N ALA A 41 -8.88 1.72 -5.68
CA ALA A 41 -9.66 0.72 -4.95
C ALA A 41 -10.28 1.28 -3.65
N THR A 42 -9.50 2.05 -2.88
CA THR A 42 -9.99 2.74 -1.69
C THR A 42 -11.11 3.71 -2.05
N ALA A 43 -10.90 4.57 -3.06
CA ALA A 43 -11.86 5.59 -3.47
C ALA A 43 -13.20 4.98 -3.91
N ILE A 44 -13.18 3.97 -4.79
CA ILE A 44 -14.44 3.31 -5.22
C ILE A 44 -15.13 2.57 -4.07
N CYS A 45 -14.37 2.02 -3.12
CA CYS A 45 -14.94 1.38 -1.93
C CYS A 45 -15.66 2.40 -1.05
N LEU A 46 -15.03 3.55 -0.79
CA LEU A 46 -15.65 4.62 -0.02
C LEU A 46 -16.93 5.11 -0.71
N GLY A 47 -16.88 5.39 -2.01
CA GLY A 47 -18.06 5.82 -2.77
C GLY A 47 -19.21 4.80 -2.79
N SER A 48 -18.91 3.51 -2.60
CA SER A 48 -19.92 2.45 -2.47
C SER A 48 -20.43 2.22 -1.05
N SER A 49 -19.67 2.67 -0.04
CA SER A 49 -19.96 2.38 1.37
C SER A 49 -20.77 3.46 2.07
N PHE A 50 -20.80 4.68 1.51
CA PHE A 50 -21.55 5.81 2.03
C PHE A 50 -22.76 6.13 1.14
N GLY A 51 -23.92 6.40 1.76
CA GLY A 51 -25.17 6.69 1.05
C GLY A 51 -25.29 8.15 0.62
N GLU A 52 -24.48 9.02 1.19
CA GLU A 52 -24.47 10.46 0.95
C GLU A 52 -23.97 10.77 -0.46
N ALA A 53 -24.82 11.42 -1.27
CA ALA A 53 -24.51 11.73 -2.66
C ALA A 53 -23.24 12.57 -2.85
N SER A 54 -22.97 13.50 -1.92
CA SER A 54 -21.77 14.33 -1.94
C SER A 54 -20.50 13.52 -1.74
N VAL A 55 -20.50 12.58 -0.78
CA VAL A 55 -19.38 11.67 -0.51
C VAL A 55 -19.13 10.75 -1.69
N LYS A 56 -20.19 10.16 -2.25
CA LYS A 56 -20.09 9.32 -3.44
C LYS A 56 -19.53 10.08 -4.65
N ALA A 57 -20.02 11.30 -4.89
CA ALA A 57 -19.53 12.13 -5.99
C ALA A 57 -18.06 12.50 -5.81
N ASP A 58 -17.64 12.83 -4.59
CA ASP A 58 -16.25 13.14 -4.29
C ASP A 58 -15.34 11.93 -4.46
N ALA A 59 -15.71 10.80 -3.87
CA ALA A 59 -14.98 9.55 -4.00
C ALA A 59 -14.81 9.12 -5.47
N ASN A 60 -15.84 9.29 -6.31
CA ASN A 60 -15.73 9.02 -7.75
C ASN A 60 -14.75 9.97 -8.46
N ARG A 61 -14.75 11.26 -8.12
CA ARG A 61 -13.74 12.20 -8.65
C ARG A 61 -12.34 11.81 -8.20
N SER A 62 -12.16 11.47 -6.92
CA SER A 62 -10.88 10.99 -6.39
C SER A 62 -10.41 9.72 -7.09
N ALA A 63 -11.30 8.77 -7.36
CA ALA A 63 -10.96 7.56 -8.12
C ALA A 63 -10.41 7.92 -9.50
N ASN A 64 -11.03 8.87 -10.22
CA ASN A 64 -10.57 9.28 -11.54
C ASN A 64 -9.17 9.91 -11.54
N VAL A 65 -8.74 10.53 -10.44
CA VAL A 65 -7.36 11.06 -10.30
C VAL A 65 -6.31 9.94 -10.34
N TYR A 66 -6.68 8.74 -9.89
CA TYR A 66 -5.79 7.58 -9.80
C TYR A 66 -5.97 6.60 -10.97
N LEU A 67 -6.69 6.98 -12.03
CA LEU A 67 -6.64 6.23 -13.28
C LEU A 67 -5.24 6.37 -13.87
N GLY A 68 -4.62 5.22 -14.12
CA GLY A 68 -3.28 5.10 -14.69
C GLY A 68 -3.32 4.36 -16.01
N ASN A 69 -2.22 3.69 -16.34
CA ASN A 69 -2.05 2.95 -17.59
C ASN A 69 -2.49 1.48 -17.48
N VAL A 70 -3.02 1.07 -16.31
CA VAL A 70 -3.66 -0.24 -16.16
C VAL A 70 -4.85 -0.35 -17.11
N ASP A 71 -5.04 -1.53 -17.70
CA ASP A 71 -6.17 -1.81 -18.60
C ASP A 71 -7.53 -1.48 -17.97
N LEU A 72 -8.45 -0.92 -18.76
CA LEU A 72 -9.83 -0.61 -18.34
C LEU A 72 -10.54 -1.84 -17.72
N GLN A 73 -10.29 -3.03 -18.25
CA GLN A 73 -10.84 -4.28 -17.74
C GLN A 73 -10.41 -4.57 -16.29
N ALA A 74 -9.25 -4.08 -15.86
CA ALA A 74 -8.80 -4.20 -14.48
C ALA A 74 -9.70 -3.42 -13.52
N TYR A 75 -10.08 -2.20 -13.88
CA TYR A 75 -10.95 -1.36 -13.07
C TYR A 75 -12.39 -1.90 -12.99
N GLU A 76 -12.88 -2.54 -14.05
CA GLU A 76 -14.16 -3.26 -14.05
C GLU A 76 -14.10 -4.51 -13.18
N SER A 77 -13.02 -5.30 -13.32
CA SER A 77 -12.77 -6.49 -12.51
C SER A 77 -12.70 -6.13 -11.02
N LEU A 78 -12.03 -5.03 -10.68
CA LEU A 78 -11.91 -4.53 -9.32
C LEU A 78 -13.26 -4.12 -8.72
N ARG A 79 -14.13 -3.46 -9.49
CA ARG A 79 -15.50 -3.13 -9.03
C ARG A 79 -16.32 -4.38 -8.75
N SER A 80 -16.20 -5.39 -9.60
CA SER A 80 -16.86 -6.70 -9.41
C SER A 80 -16.33 -7.38 -8.13
N GLN A 81 -15.01 -7.32 -7.93
CA GLN A 81 -14.38 -7.87 -6.74
C GLN A 81 -14.88 -7.21 -5.46
N LEU A 82 -14.95 -5.87 -5.43
CA LEU A 82 -15.49 -5.09 -4.30
C LEU A 82 -16.91 -5.52 -3.92
N GLN A 83 -17.78 -5.79 -4.90
CA GLN A 83 -19.16 -6.22 -4.63
C GLN A 83 -19.21 -7.57 -3.90
N SER A 84 -18.33 -8.49 -4.28
CA SER A 84 -18.22 -9.83 -3.67
C SER A 84 -17.39 -9.87 -2.39
N TRP A 85 -16.58 -8.85 -2.13
CA TRP A 85 -15.64 -8.85 -1.01
C TRP A 85 -16.39 -8.65 0.31
N ARG A 86 -16.39 -9.69 1.13
CA ARG A 86 -17.08 -9.79 2.42
C ARG A 86 -16.12 -10.34 3.46
N PRO A 87 -15.12 -9.55 3.87
CA PRO A 87 -14.20 -10.00 4.89
C PRO A 87 -14.92 -10.08 6.25
N ASP A 88 -14.64 -11.14 6.99
CA ASP A 88 -15.07 -11.25 8.38
C ASP A 88 -14.32 -10.20 9.22
N GLY A 89 -15.01 -9.50 10.14
CA GLY A 89 -14.31 -8.76 11.20
C GLY A 89 -14.39 -7.23 11.23
N PHE A 90 -15.27 -6.57 10.46
CA PHE A 90 -15.43 -5.10 10.55
C PHE A 90 -16.49 -4.62 11.56
N ALA A 91 -17.06 -5.52 12.35
CA ALA A 91 -18.00 -5.16 13.40
C ALA A 91 -17.30 -4.33 14.48
N THR A 92 -17.87 -3.18 14.84
CA THR A 92 -17.34 -2.37 15.94
C THR A 92 -18.01 -2.78 17.24
N LYS A 93 -17.36 -2.51 18.38
CA LYS A 93 -17.94 -2.78 19.72
C LYS A 93 -19.28 -2.05 19.96
N ASN A 94 -19.55 -0.98 19.20
CA ASN A 94 -20.64 -0.04 19.46
C ASN A 94 -21.69 0.05 18.32
N GLY A 95 -21.68 -0.84 17.33
CA GLY A 95 -22.65 -0.82 16.24
C GLY A 95 -22.04 -1.02 14.84
N PRO A 96 -22.57 -0.36 13.79
CA PRO A 96 -22.36 -0.74 12.39
C PRO A 96 -20.88 -0.83 11.98
N GLN A 97 -20.63 -1.57 10.91
CA GLN A 97 -19.28 -1.88 10.45
C GLN A 97 -18.45 -0.61 10.19
N ALA A 98 -17.16 -0.65 10.53
CA ALA A 98 -16.22 0.44 10.26
C ALA A 98 -15.91 0.52 8.75
N ALA A 99 -16.77 1.21 7.98
CA ALA A 99 -16.70 1.29 6.52
C ALA A 99 -15.34 1.79 5.99
N ILE A 100 -14.76 2.80 6.64
CA ILE A 100 -13.42 3.32 6.25
C ILE A 100 -12.36 2.25 6.45
N ALA A 101 -12.33 1.59 7.61
CA ALA A 101 -11.41 0.49 7.88
C ALA A 101 -11.57 -0.64 6.86
N ARG A 102 -12.81 -1.01 6.55
CA ARG A 102 -13.12 -1.99 5.50
C ARG A 102 -12.50 -1.59 4.17
N CYS A 103 -12.62 -0.32 3.76
CA CYS A 103 -12.07 0.13 2.49
C CYS A 103 -10.54 0.21 2.46
N MET A 104 -9.89 0.51 3.58
CA MET A 104 -8.43 0.43 3.69
C MET A 104 -7.94 -1.02 3.57
N GLU A 105 -8.62 -1.95 4.25
CA GLU A 105 -8.31 -3.38 4.15
C GLU A 105 -8.63 -3.94 2.75
N PHE A 106 -9.65 -3.42 2.07
CA PHE A 106 -9.96 -3.82 0.70
C PHE A 106 -8.80 -3.50 -0.23
N SER A 107 -8.30 -2.26 -0.18
CA SER A 107 -7.26 -1.79 -1.10
C SER A 107 -5.94 -2.54 -0.93
N GLU A 108 -5.66 -3.05 0.27
CA GLU A 108 -4.46 -3.83 0.55
C GLU A 108 -4.66 -5.35 0.39
N SER A 109 -5.89 -5.81 0.12
CA SER A 109 -6.21 -7.23 0.05
C SER A 109 -5.54 -7.94 -1.12
N ASP A 110 -5.29 -9.25 -0.95
CA ASP A 110 -4.80 -10.13 -2.01
C ASP A 110 -5.68 -10.11 -3.26
N ALA A 111 -6.99 -9.88 -3.08
CA ALA A 111 -7.92 -9.76 -4.18
C ALA A 111 -7.57 -8.57 -5.11
N VAL A 112 -7.27 -7.41 -4.55
CA VAL A 112 -6.85 -6.23 -5.32
C VAL A 112 -5.49 -6.46 -5.97
N ASN A 113 -4.55 -7.04 -5.22
CA ASN A 113 -3.22 -7.38 -5.74
C ASN A 113 -3.27 -8.38 -6.90
N GLN A 114 -4.17 -9.37 -6.85
CA GLN A 114 -4.35 -10.34 -7.94
C GLN A 114 -4.92 -9.70 -9.20
N VAL A 115 -5.88 -8.78 -9.07
CA VAL A 115 -6.40 -8.02 -10.21
C VAL A 115 -5.27 -7.19 -10.82
N PHE A 116 -4.54 -6.39 -10.01
CA PHE A 116 -3.44 -5.58 -10.52
C PHE A 116 -2.39 -6.43 -11.24
N ARG A 117 -1.91 -7.51 -10.60
CA ARG A 117 -0.87 -8.39 -11.20
C ARG A 117 -1.28 -8.99 -12.54
N ARG A 118 -2.57 -9.24 -12.77
CA ARG A 118 -3.08 -9.76 -14.04
C ARG A 118 -2.97 -8.73 -15.16
N PHE A 119 -3.14 -7.45 -14.83
CA PHE A 119 -3.18 -6.33 -15.79
C PHE A 119 -2.01 -5.36 -15.61
N ASP A 120 -0.94 -5.80 -14.95
CA ASP A 120 0.17 -4.95 -14.54
C ASP A 120 0.89 -4.37 -15.77
N PRO A 121 0.74 -3.06 -16.04
CA PRO A 121 1.31 -2.44 -17.24
C PRO A 121 2.83 -2.35 -17.13
N CYS A 122 3.41 -2.49 -15.94
CA CYS A 122 4.84 -2.39 -15.71
C CYS A 122 5.62 -3.66 -16.14
N LYS A 123 4.91 -4.74 -16.51
CA LYS A 123 5.53 -5.99 -16.97
C LYS A 123 6.03 -5.95 -18.41
N ASN A 124 5.50 -5.03 -19.22
CA ASN A 124 5.87 -4.92 -20.62
C ASN A 124 6.09 -3.44 -20.98
N GLN A 125 7.34 -3.04 -21.09
CA GLN A 125 7.71 -1.67 -21.44
C GLN A 125 7.31 -1.30 -22.89
N ASP A 126 7.14 -2.28 -23.77
CA ASP A 126 6.87 -2.05 -25.20
C ASP A 126 5.45 -1.57 -25.48
N VAL A 127 4.50 -1.76 -24.54
CA VAL A 127 3.13 -1.27 -24.69
C VAL A 127 2.97 0.21 -24.29
N TRP A 128 4.03 0.83 -23.76
CA TRP A 128 4.01 2.23 -23.34
C TRP A 128 4.41 3.14 -24.50
N LEU A 129 3.56 4.15 -24.75
CA LEU A 129 3.81 5.16 -25.77
C LEU A 129 5.01 6.05 -25.41
N ASP A 130 5.15 6.42 -24.13
CA ASP A 130 6.26 7.24 -23.62
C ASP A 130 7.09 6.45 -22.60
N GLN A 131 8.37 6.33 -22.92
CA GLN A 131 9.37 5.62 -22.10
C GLN A 131 9.76 6.39 -20.84
N LYS A 132 9.60 7.72 -20.82
CA LYS A 132 9.76 8.53 -19.63
C LYS A 132 8.63 8.28 -18.65
N ASP A 133 7.39 8.22 -19.15
CA ASP A 133 6.22 7.92 -18.33
C ASP A 133 6.32 6.52 -17.73
N PHE A 134 6.73 5.51 -18.52
CA PHE A 134 7.01 4.17 -17.98
C PHE A 134 7.97 4.23 -16.78
N LYS A 135 9.10 4.92 -16.92
CA LYS A 135 10.07 5.06 -15.82
C LYS A 135 9.50 5.76 -14.60
N THR A 136 8.70 6.82 -14.77
CA THR A 136 8.08 7.53 -13.66
C THR A 136 7.00 6.72 -12.95
N GLN A 137 6.32 5.84 -13.69
CA GLN A 137 5.16 5.10 -13.18
C GLN A 137 5.53 3.71 -12.65
N CYS A 138 6.60 3.10 -13.17
CA CYS A 138 6.96 1.71 -12.91
C CYS A 138 8.27 1.50 -12.15
N ASN A 139 9.17 2.48 -12.11
CA ASN A 139 10.50 2.37 -11.49
C ASN A 139 10.68 3.30 -10.29
#